data_AF-A0AAW2CYG4-F1
#
_entry.id   AF-A0AAW2CYG4-F1
#
_cell.length_a   1.000
_cell.length_b   1.000
_cell.length_c   1.000
_cell.angle_alpha   90.00
_cell.angle_beta   90.00
_cell.angle_gamma   90.00
#
_symmetry.space_group_name_H-M   'P 1'
#
loop_
_entity.id
_entity.type
_entity.pdbx_description
1 polymer ?
#
loop_
_entity_poly.entity_id
_entity_poly.type
_entity_poly.pdbx_seq_one_letter_code
_entity_poly.pdbx_strand_id
1 'polypeptide(L)'
;MPTKEALVRRTIIEDRLCDRCHATYEAPLHALWLCKELDTVWERSAHCQARRETNFLNFKELLSWILTQTSEVELFAMIAWGIWNQHRAYGLSLN
;
A
#
# COMPACT_ATOMS: atom_id res chain seq x y z
N MET A 1 -2.68 -1.76 -9.92
CA MET A 1 -3.58 -1.48 -8.79
C MET A 1 -4.25 -0.14 -9.02
N PRO A 2 -5.59 -0.04 -9.01
CA PRO A 2 -6.30 1.24 -9.16
C PRO A 2 -6.27 2.03 -7.84
N THR A 3 -5.19 2.77 -7.60
CA THR A 3 -5.14 3.75 -6.50
C THR A 3 -5.83 5.05 -6.89
N LYS A 4 -6.21 5.89 -5.92
CA LYS A 4 -6.73 7.23 -6.25
C LYS A 4 -5.77 8.07 -7.09
N GLU A 5 -4.45 7.97 -6.88
CA GLU A 5 -3.49 8.65 -7.76
C GLU A 5 -3.66 8.20 -9.24
N ALA A 6 -3.83 6.90 -9.48
CA ALA A 6 -4.05 6.37 -10.82
C ALA A 6 -5.41 6.79 -11.41
N LEU A 7 -6.44 6.93 -10.57
CA LEU A 7 -7.77 7.38 -10.98
C LEU A 7 -7.80 8.87 -11.33
N VAL A 8 -7.13 9.72 -10.55
CA VAL A 8 -6.96 11.16 -10.87
C VAL A 8 -6.20 11.34 -12.18
N ARG A 9 -5.12 10.58 -12.41
CA ARG A 9 -4.40 10.61 -13.70
C ARG A 9 -5.27 10.23 -14.90
N ARG A 10 -6.33 9.46 -14.67
CA ARG A 10 -7.34 9.07 -15.67
C ARG A 10 -8.58 9.96 -15.66
N THR A 11 -8.55 11.05 -14.90
CA THR A 11 -9.66 12.02 -14.76
C THR A 11 -10.99 11.37 -14.34
N ILE A 12 -10.93 10.31 -13.52
CA ILE A 12 -12.13 9.61 -13.00
C ILE A 12 -12.63 10.24 -11.69
N ILE A 13 -11.70 10.73 -10.87
CA ILE A 13 -11.97 11.42 -9.59
C ILE A 13 -11.06 12.64 -9.48
N GLU A 14 -11.33 13.53 -8.52
CA GLU A 14 -10.51 14.72 -8.25
C GLU A 14 -9.61 14.55 -7.01
N ASP A 15 -10.11 13.88 -5.97
CA ASP A 15 -9.36 13.67 -4.74
C ASP A 15 -8.37 12.51 -4.85
N ARG A 16 -7.11 12.79 -4.52
CA ARG A 16 -6.02 11.81 -4.49
C ARG A 16 -5.59 11.41 -3.07
N LEU A 17 -6.20 11.96 -2.03
CA LEU A 17 -5.86 11.61 -0.64
C LEU A 17 -6.24 10.17 -0.32
N CYS A 18 -5.38 9.48 0.41
CA CYS A 18 -5.64 8.12 0.86
C CYS A 18 -6.87 8.07 1.78
N ASP A 19 -7.81 7.18 1.50
CA ASP A 19 -9.04 7.00 2.29
C ASP A 19 -8.81 6.48 3.71
N ARG A 20 -7.61 5.97 4.01
CA ARG A 20 -7.28 5.51 5.36
C ARG A 20 -6.78 6.65 6.24
N CYS A 21 -5.74 7.35 5.80
CA CYS A 21 -5.06 8.35 6.62
C CYS A 21 -5.53 9.78 6.37
N HIS A 22 -6.21 10.03 5.25
CA HIS A 22 -6.64 11.35 4.77
C HIS A 22 -5.53 12.44 4.75
N ALA A 23 -4.26 12.04 4.75
CA ALA A 23 -3.13 12.95 4.95
C ALA A 23 -2.11 12.94 3.80
N THR A 24 -1.96 11.81 3.10
CA THR A 24 -0.99 11.64 2.02
C THR A 24 -1.68 11.15 0.76
N TYR A 25 -1.13 11.49 -0.40
CA TYR A 25 -1.65 10.98 -1.66
C TYR A 25 -1.52 9.47 -1.75
N GLU A 26 -2.57 8.84 -2.28
CA GLU A 26 -2.66 7.40 -2.42
C GLU A 26 -1.88 6.92 -3.65
N ALA A 27 -0.55 7.06 -3.60
CA ALA A 27 0.35 6.39 -4.54
C ALA A 27 0.40 4.88 -4.22
N PRO A 28 0.74 3.99 -5.17
CA PRO A 28 0.83 2.54 -4.92
C PRO A 28 1.69 2.15 -3.72
N LEU A 29 2.80 2.85 -3.52
CA LEU A 29 3.67 2.64 -2.36
C LEU A 29 2.98 3.03 -1.05
N HIS A 30 2.24 4.14 -1.02
CA HIS A 30 1.52 4.57 0.17
C HIS A 30 0.36 3.62 0.50
N ALA A 31 -0.42 3.27 -0.52
CA ALA A 31 -1.61 2.43 -0.40
C ALA A 31 -1.33 1.03 0.17
N LEU A 32 -0.14 0.48 -0.10
CA LEU A 32 0.26 -0.87 0.32
C LEU A 32 1.28 -0.88 1.46
N TRP A 33 2.14 0.13 1.55
CA TRP A 33 3.25 0.16 2.48
C TRP A 33 3.20 1.41 3.36
N LEU A 34 3.49 2.61 2.86
CA LEU A 34 3.79 3.75 3.74
C LEU A 34 2.63 4.31 4.58
N CYS A 35 1.38 3.91 4.34
CA CYS A 35 0.26 4.39 5.15
C CYS A 35 0.41 3.92 6.60
N LYS A 36 0.47 4.85 7.56
CA LYS A 36 0.57 4.57 9.01
C LYS A 36 -0.58 3.73 9.55
N GLU A 37 -1.76 3.82 8.94
CA GLU A 37 -2.92 3.00 9.30
C GLU A 37 -2.70 1.50 9.02
N LEU A 38 -1.62 1.16 8.31
CA LEU A 38 -1.18 -0.22 8.07
C LEU A 38 -0.12 -0.71 9.06
N ASP A 39 0.33 0.11 10.01
CA ASP A 39 1.38 -0.30 10.95
C ASP A 39 1.01 -1.58 11.69
N THR A 40 -0.23 -1.68 12.19
CA THR A 40 -0.74 -2.88 12.88
C THR A 40 -0.71 -4.15 12.02
N VAL A 41 -0.83 -4.02 10.69
CA VAL A 41 -0.80 -5.13 9.74
C VAL A 41 0.64 -5.63 9.54
N TRP A 42 1.57 -4.69 9.38
CA TRP A 42 2.96 -5.01 9.07
C TRP A 42 3.83 -5.28 10.31
N GLU A 43 3.46 -4.74 11.47
CA GLU A 43 4.18 -4.93 12.73
C GLU A 43 4.29 -6.40 13.14
N ARG A 44 3.32 -7.22 12.75
CA ARG A 44 3.25 -8.66 13.05
C ARG A 44 3.90 -9.54 11.98
N SER A 45 4.50 -8.94 10.94
CA SER A 45 5.11 -9.65 9.82
C SER A 45 6.65 -9.61 9.88
N ALA A 46 7.32 -10.47 9.12
CA ALA A 46 8.77 -10.44 8.95
C ALA A 46 9.28 -9.09 8.38
N HIS A 47 8.39 -8.31 7.75
CA HIS A 47 8.68 -7.02 7.12
C HIS A 47 8.71 -5.83 8.08
N CYS A 48 8.40 -6.06 9.36
CA CYS A 48 8.26 -5.04 10.41
C CYS A 48 9.51 -4.16 10.56
N GLN A 49 10.71 -4.75 10.53
CA GLN A 49 11.96 -4.00 10.63
C GLN A 49 12.20 -3.14 9.38
N ALA A 50 12.07 -3.73 8.19
CA ALA A 50 12.29 -3.02 6.94
C ALA A 50 11.34 -1.84 6.75
N ARG A 51 10.09 -1.98 7.21
CA ARG A 51 9.12 -0.88 7.22
C ARG A 51 9.60 0.32 8.04
N ARG A 52 10.25 0.09 9.19
CA ARG A 52 10.75 1.16 10.08
C ARG A 52 12.05 1.77 9.59
N GLU A 53 12.92 0.96 9.00
CA GLU A 53 14.32 1.33 8.76
C GLU A 53 14.61 1.67 7.29
N THR A 54 13.72 1.31 6.37
CA THR A 54 13.94 1.51 4.93
C THR A 54 12.95 2.49 4.34
N ASN A 55 13.48 3.51 3.66
CA ASN A 55 12.71 4.43 2.83
C ASN A 55 12.79 3.99 1.37
N PHE A 56 11.66 3.56 0.81
CA PHE A 56 11.52 3.30 -0.62
C PHE A 56 10.98 4.55 -1.32
N LEU A 57 11.53 4.92 -2.47
CA LEU A 57 11.05 6.09 -3.22
C LEU A 57 9.75 5.80 -3.97
N ASN A 58 9.56 4.56 -4.37
CA ASN A 58 8.40 4.12 -5.15
C ASN A 58 8.13 2.62 -4.95
N PHE A 59 7.00 2.16 -5.46
CA PHE A 59 6.59 0.75 -5.32
C PHE A 59 7.53 -0.23 -6.04
N LYS A 60 8.21 0.19 -7.11
CA LYS A 60 9.15 -0.66 -7.84
C LYS A 60 10.38 -0.99 -6.97
N GLU A 61 10.91 -0.02 -6.25
CA GLU A 61 12.03 -0.24 -5.30
C GLU A 61 11.64 -1.18 -4.17
N LEU A 62 10.47 -0.97 -3.57
CA LEU A 62 9.92 -1.88 -2.55
C LEU A 62 9.82 -3.31 -3.11
N LEU A 63 9.23 -3.47 -4.30
CA LEU A 63 9.06 -4.76 -4.93
C LEU A 63 10.40 -5.42 -5.25
N SER A 64 11.36 -4.68 -5.80
CA SER A 64 12.71 -5.18 -6.04
C SER A 64 13.35 -5.68 -4.76
N TRP A 65 13.23 -4.95 -3.65
CA TRP A 65 13.76 -5.38 -2.35
C TRP A 65 13.06 -6.64 -1.82
N ILE A 66 11.73 -6.74 -1.90
CA ILE A 66 10.98 -7.94 -1.49
C ILE A 66 11.42 -9.17 -2.29
N LEU A 67 11.61 -9.02 -3.60
CA LEU A 67 12.02 -10.13 -4.46
C LEU A 67 13.43 -10.65 -4.16
N THR A 68 14.27 -9.87 -3.47
CA THR A 68 15.56 -10.37 -2.95
C THR A 68 15.41 -11.24 -1.69
N GLN A 69 14.25 -11.19 -1.02
CA GLN A 69 13.94 -11.96 0.18
C GLN A 69 13.03 -13.14 -0.17
N THR A 70 13.62 -14.16 -0.80
CA THR A 70 12.88 -15.27 -1.43
C THR A 70 11.90 -16.01 -0.51
N SER A 71 12.15 -16.07 0.81
CA SER A 71 11.23 -16.70 1.77
C SER A 71 9.99 -15.86 2.10
N GLU A 72 10.03 -14.54 1.85
CA GLU A 72 9.02 -13.60 2.35
C GLU A 72 8.12 -13.01 1.26
N VAL A 73 8.37 -13.37 -0.01
CA VAL A 73 7.61 -12.86 -1.17
C VAL A 73 6.14 -13.29 -1.08
N GLU A 74 5.88 -14.54 -0.72
CA GLU A 74 4.53 -15.10 -0.62
C GLU A 74 3.74 -14.43 0.51
N LEU A 75 4.36 -14.28 1.69
CA LEU A 75 3.75 -13.59 2.83
C LEU A 75 3.45 -12.13 2.49
N PHE A 76 4.39 -11.43 1.85
CA PHE A 76 4.16 -10.07 1.37
C PHE A 76 2.95 -10.02 0.41
N ALA A 77 2.91 -10.91 -0.58
CA ALA A 77 1.83 -10.94 -1.56
C ALA A 77 0.47 -11.19 -0.91
N MET A 78 0.39 -12.09 0.07
CA MET A 78 -0.85 -12.36 0.82
C MET A 78 -1.31 -11.15 1.63
N ILE A 79 -0.39 -10.49 2.35
CA ILE A 79 -0.72 -9.30 3.14
C ILE A 79 -1.14 -8.14 2.21
N ALA A 80 -0.36 -7.87 1.17
CA ALA A 80 -0.66 -6.82 0.19
C ALA A 80 -2.01 -7.07 -0.50
N TRP A 81 -2.34 -8.32 -0.82
CA TRP A 81 -3.65 -8.70 -1.34
C TRP A 81 -4.78 -8.43 -0.34
N GLY A 82 -4.60 -8.79 0.94
CA GLY A 82 -5.57 -8.51 2.00
C GLY A 82 -5.83 -7.01 2.18
N ILE A 83 -4.75 -6.23 2.26
CA ILE A 83 -4.79 -4.76 2.30
C ILE A 83 -5.56 -4.20 1.10
N TRP A 84 -5.29 -4.73 -0.09
CA TRP A 84 -5.94 -4.30 -1.31
C TRP A 84 -7.44 -4.64 -1.33
N ASN A 85 -7.83 -5.84 -0.93
CA ASN A 85 -9.24 -6.22 -0.89
C ASN A 85 -10.03 -5.41 0.15
N GLN A 86 -9.45 -5.13 1.31
CA GLN A 86 -10.06 -4.27 2.30
C GLN A 86 -10.30 -2.86 1.73
N HIS A 87 -9.31 -2.31 1.00
CA HIS A 87 -9.44 -1.03 0.33
C HIS A 87 -10.61 -1.00 -0.68
N ARG A 88 -10.75 -2.06 -1.48
CA ARG A 88 -11.88 -2.17 -2.43
C ARG A 88 -13.24 -2.17 -1.75
N ALA A 89 -13.35 -2.75 -0.55
CA ALA A 89 -14.60 -2.75 0.21
C ALA A 89 -14.97 -1.33 0.72
N TYR A 90 -13.98 -0.52 1.13
CA TYR A 90 -14.22 0.87 1.51
C TYR A 90 -14.66 1.75 0.34
N GLY A 91 -14.10 1.54 -0.85
CA GLY A 91 -14.53 2.26 -2.07
C GLY A 91 -15.96 1.94 -2.53
N LEU A 92 -16.53 0.81 -2.10
CA LEU A 92 -17.93 0.43 -2.38
C LEU A 92 -18.93 0.98 -1.35
N SER A 93 -18.46 1.48 -0.20
CA SER A 93 -19.32 2.03 0.87
C SER A 93 -19.43 3.55 0.86
N LEU A 94 -18.75 4.22 -0.08
CA LEU A 94 -18.78 5.66 -0.31
C LEU A 94 -19.47 6.04 -1.65
N ASN A 95 -20.24 5.13 -2.26
CA ASN A 95 -21.11 5.39 -3.40
C ASN A 95 -22.58 5.13 -3.04
#